data_AF-A0AAW6GTC9-F1
#
_entry.id   AF-A0AAW6GTC9-F1
#
_cell.length_a   1.000
_cell.length_b   1.000
_cell.length_c   1.000
_cell.angle_alpha   90.00
_cell.angle_beta   90.00
_cell.angle_gamma   90.00
#
_symmetry.space_group_name_H-M   'P 1'
#
loop_
_entity.id
_entity.type
_entity.pdbx_description
1 polymer ?
#
loop_
_entity_poly.entity_id
_entity_poly.type
_entity_poly.pdbx_seq_one_letter_code
_entity_poly.pdbx_strand_id
1 'polypeptide(L)'
;MADTIDILKELALQVRYATQENENTAERVGRTLVGILNLLSKYSPEELEKIFLRKDRADGTNFLLKFGEFIDSMVAGKGAGIFPDGRAQFERLEVRDSITVLELIFNRLSAMESDYSFSESGTIESVSQLEDGTYSLKMKKRWDNDFTALAENDVVYGVVNDLASGGGKYYTSWLRVLHVDISANTINAVMYPDSEVPGGKNYPPEPLMILSHRGNPVDTERQGYWYLSSREHCICMLNGVTKPILEESNYSVIVGRLKHLSLFDNLPINYLHSYIYVRGLVAQDIHRIDFQGVLPRIANDRGEWSMETATGAEPYQADREAQTETVRVMMYDTVWHYGCKWMCLVSDTTDEPKYGAAGWAMVEGNPDFSIDIESSNGWYFDAERFATTLTITGELYNRDVTAHILDSDVEWTRDTGNVTEDNAWAVAHAETGKSLPLTVNDLGPDYMNMTGCKFIARVLLRDGQNNYETMNYITF
;
A
#
# COMPACT_ATOMS: atom_id res chain seq x y z
N MET A 1 -39.42 72.55 -31.39
CA MET A 1 -38.25 71.65 -31.30
C MET A 1 -38.54 70.70 -30.15
N ALA A 2 -38.44 69.37 -30.33
CA ALA A 2 -38.65 68.45 -29.21
C ALA A 2 -37.50 68.60 -28.21
N ASP A 3 -37.81 68.70 -26.91
CA ASP A 3 -36.80 68.77 -25.86
C ASP A 3 -35.92 67.51 -25.88
N THR A 4 -34.61 67.66 -25.73
CA THR A 4 -33.67 66.53 -25.67
C THR A 4 -33.73 65.84 -24.31
N ILE A 5 -33.24 64.60 -24.21
CA ILE A 5 -33.19 63.86 -22.94
C ILE A 5 -32.45 64.66 -21.85
N ASP A 6 -31.37 65.34 -22.20
CA ASP A 6 -30.58 66.10 -21.23
C ASP A 6 -31.34 67.33 -20.72
N ILE A 7 -32.09 68.03 -21.59
CA ILE A 7 -32.97 69.13 -21.19
C ILE A 7 -34.07 68.62 -20.24
N LEU A 8 -34.66 67.46 -20.51
CA LEU A 8 -35.70 66.89 -19.65
C LEU A 8 -35.15 66.44 -18.30
N LYS A 9 -33.91 65.94 -18.22
CA LYS A 9 -33.25 65.63 -16.95
C LYS A 9 -33.03 66.88 -16.11
N GLU A 10 -32.57 67.97 -16.72
CA GLU A 10 -32.39 69.25 -16.04
C GLU A 10 -33.73 69.80 -15.53
N LEU A 11 -34.77 69.77 -16.36
CA LEU A 11 -36.13 70.17 -15.98
C LEU A 11 -36.70 69.29 -14.85
N ALA A 12 -36.48 67.97 -14.89
CA ALA A 12 -36.92 67.06 -13.84
C ALA A 12 -36.20 67.30 -12.50
N LEU A 13 -34.89 67.57 -12.52
CA LEU A 13 -34.13 67.95 -11.32
C LEU A 13 -34.65 69.26 -10.73
N GLN A 14 -34.90 70.21 -11.61
CA GLN A 14 -35.52 71.49 -11.28
C GLN A 14 -36.90 71.29 -10.61
N VAL A 15 -37.77 70.45 -11.15
CA VAL A 15 -39.07 70.11 -10.53
C VAL A 15 -38.89 69.46 -9.16
N ARG A 16 -37.93 68.53 -9.06
CA ARG A 16 -37.62 67.79 -7.82
C ARG A 16 -37.09 68.70 -6.71
N TYR A 17 -36.29 69.70 -7.06
CA TYR A 17 -35.63 70.60 -6.11
C TYR A 17 -36.39 71.90 -5.86
N ALA A 18 -37.63 72.02 -6.34
CA ALA A 18 -38.50 73.14 -5.99
C ALA A 18 -38.77 73.15 -4.48
N THR A 19 -38.52 74.28 -3.84
CA THR A 19 -38.63 74.44 -2.37
C THR A 19 -39.62 75.51 -1.96
N GLN A 20 -40.06 76.35 -2.90
CA GLN A 20 -41.03 77.42 -2.65
C GLN A 20 -42.41 77.08 -3.22
N GLU A 21 -43.44 77.62 -2.58
CA GLU A 21 -44.82 77.49 -3.05
C GLU A 21 -44.98 78.16 -4.43
N ASN A 22 -45.64 77.49 -5.37
CA ASN A 22 -45.82 77.89 -6.79
C ASN A 22 -44.56 77.87 -7.69
N GLU A 23 -43.42 77.37 -7.21
CA GLU A 23 -42.18 77.26 -8.01
C GLU A 23 -42.26 76.17 -9.10
N ASN A 24 -43.11 75.17 -8.88
CA ASN A 24 -43.49 74.18 -9.89
C ASN A 24 -44.67 74.68 -10.70
N THR A 25 -44.35 75.52 -11.69
CA THR A 25 -45.36 76.05 -12.60
C THR A 25 -45.89 74.95 -13.53
N ALA A 26 -47.11 75.19 -14.06
CA ALA A 26 -47.70 74.32 -15.08
C ALA A 26 -46.80 74.18 -16.31
N GLU A 27 -46.00 75.21 -16.62
CA GLU A 27 -45.00 75.15 -17.69
C GLU A 27 -43.85 74.21 -17.34
N ARG A 28 -43.29 74.28 -16.12
CA ARG A 28 -42.14 73.45 -15.70
C ARG A 28 -42.52 71.97 -15.61
N VAL A 29 -43.63 71.65 -14.94
CA VAL A 29 -44.10 70.27 -14.76
C VAL A 29 -44.71 69.74 -16.05
N GLY A 30 -45.54 70.55 -16.72
CA GLY A 30 -46.23 70.17 -17.96
C GLY A 30 -45.25 69.96 -19.12
N ARG A 31 -44.26 70.83 -19.30
CA ARG A 31 -43.22 70.65 -20.34
C ARG A 31 -42.38 69.41 -20.10
N THR A 32 -42.03 69.12 -18.84
CA THR A 32 -41.31 67.88 -18.50
C THR A 32 -42.13 66.64 -18.85
N LEU A 33 -43.42 66.62 -18.48
CA LEU A 33 -44.32 65.50 -18.78
C LEU A 33 -44.55 65.32 -20.29
N VAL A 34 -44.86 66.40 -21.00
CA VAL A 34 -45.08 66.38 -22.45
C VAL A 34 -43.81 65.99 -23.20
N GLY A 35 -42.65 66.43 -22.73
CA GLY A 35 -41.36 66.03 -23.29
C GLY A 35 -41.10 64.53 -23.15
N ILE A 36 -41.38 63.95 -21.98
CA ILE A 36 -41.30 62.50 -21.77
C ILE A 36 -42.27 61.76 -22.71
N LEU A 37 -43.53 62.20 -22.80
CA LEU A 37 -44.53 61.60 -23.69
C LEU A 37 -44.12 61.67 -25.16
N ASN A 38 -43.50 62.76 -25.60
CA ASN A 38 -42.98 62.92 -26.97
C ASN A 38 -41.77 62.02 -27.27
N LEU A 39 -41.00 61.63 -26.25
CA LEU A 39 -39.94 60.64 -26.42
C LEU A 39 -40.50 59.22 -26.49
N LEU A 40 -41.51 58.92 -25.67
CA LEU A 40 -42.18 57.62 -25.68
C LEU A 40 -43.01 57.40 -26.94
N SER A 41 -43.61 58.45 -27.51
CA SER A 41 -44.40 58.36 -28.75
C SER A 41 -43.59 58.02 -30.01
N LYS A 42 -42.25 58.01 -29.91
CA LYS A 42 -41.35 57.54 -30.98
C LYS A 42 -41.35 56.02 -31.12
N TYR A 43 -41.82 55.29 -30.10
CA TYR A 43 -41.91 53.83 -30.08
C TYR A 43 -43.36 53.40 -30.31
N SER A 44 -43.55 52.27 -31.00
CA SER A 44 -44.89 51.71 -31.13
C SER A 44 -45.39 51.16 -29.78
N PRO A 45 -46.71 51.05 -29.57
CA PRO A 45 -47.24 50.39 -28.38
C PRO A 45 -46.65 48.99 -28.15
N GLU A 46 -46.43 48.21 -29.22
CA GLU A 46 -45.83 46.85 -29.14
C GLU A 46 -44.36 46.85 -28.71
N GLU A 47 -43.61 47.91 -29.02
CA GLU A 47 -42.22 48.08 -28.57
C GLU A 47 -42.17 48.50 -27.10
N LEU A 48 -43.04 49.41 -26.69
CA LEU A 48 -43.16 49.83 -25.29
C LEU A 48 -43.55 48.66 -24.37
N GLU A 49 -44.38 47.73 -24.86
CA GLU A 49 -44.75 46.50 -24.14
C GLU A 49 -43.58 45.57 -23.82
N LYS A 50 -42.46 45.67 -24.53
CA LYS A 50 -41.26 44.84 -24.29
C LYS A 50 -40.32 45.46 -23.26
N ILE A 51 -40.50 46.74 -22.95
CA ILE A 51 -39.56 47.53 -22.13
C ILE A 51 -40.07 47.68 -20.69
N PHE A 52 -41.38 47.78 -20.47
CA PHE A 52 -41.97 48.04 -19.15
C PHE A 52 -42.60 46.80 -18.52
N LEU A 53 -42.36 46.62 -17.21
CA LEU A 53 -43.08 45.64 -16.38
C LEU A 53 -44.55 46.03 -16.28
N ARG A 54 -45.46 45.06 -16.40
CA ARG A 54 -46.91 45.30 -16.40
C ARG A 54 -47.54 44.75 -15.13
N LYS A 55 -48.51 45.47 -14.58
CA LYS A 55 -49.23 45.06 -13.35
C LYS A 55 -50.55 44.35 -13.61
N ASP A 56 -50.96 44.25 -14.88
CA ASP A 56 -52.22 43.68 -15.34
C ASP A 56 -52.05 42.36 -16.12
N ARG A 57 -50.83 41.83 -16.21
CA ARG A 57 -50.53 40.48 -16.72
C ARG A 57 -49.43 39.82 -15.89
N ALA A 58 -49.30 38.50 -16.03
CA ALA A 58 -48.16 37.78 -15.47
C ALA A 58 -46.86 38.27 -16.14
N ASP A 59 -45.90 38.70 -15.33
CA ASP A 59 -44.57 39.09 -15.80
C ASP A 59 -43.74 37.83 -16.09
N GLY A 60 -43.01 37.83 -17.21
CA GLY A 60 -42.13 36.72 -17.61
C GLY A 60 -41.03 37.20 -18.54
N THR A 61 -39.89 36.50 -18.55
CA THR A 61 -38.76 36.79 -19.42
C THR A 61 -38.18 35.51 -20.00
N ASN A 62 -37.73 35.56 -21.26
CA ASN A 62 -36.95 34.49 -21.90
C ASN A 62 -35.43 34.71 -21.75
N PHE A 63 -35.03 35.74 -21.01
CA PHE A 63 -33.63 36.10 -20.77
C PHE A 63 -33.21 35.70 -19.34
N LEU A 64 -31.92 35.38 -19.18
CA LEU A 64 -31.31 35.11 -17.89
C LEU A 64 -31.56 36.27 -16.92
N LEU A 65 -32.21 35.97 -15.80
CA LEU A 65 -32.49 36.95 -14.75
C LEU A 65 -31.40 36.84 -13.67
N LYS A 66 -30.59 37.89 -13.53
CA LYS A 66 -29.41 37.92 -12.66
C LYS A 66 -29.66 38.79 -11.43
N PHE A 67 -29.22 38.33 -10.27
CA PHE A 67 -29.22 39.06 -9.01
C PHE A 67 -27.79 39.14 -8.45
N GLY A 68 -27.34 40.35 -8.13
CA GLY A 68 -25.95 40.61 -7.69
C GLY A 68 -24.91 40.44 -8.82
N GLU A 69 -23.64 40.28 -8.44
CA GLU A 69 -22.53 39.99 -9.37
C GLU A 69 -22.55 38.51 -9.82
N PHE A 70 -23.56 38.13 -10.60
CA PHE A 70 -23.78 36.73 -10.97
C PHE A 70 -22.66 36.13 -11.83
N ILE A 71 -22.06 35.02 -11.37
CA ILE A 71 -21.08 34.18 -12.08
C ILE A 71 -21.62 32.74 -12.15
N ASP A 72 -21.76 32.18 -13.35
CA ASP A 72 -22.20 30.78 -13.54
C ASP A 72 -21.05 29.80 -13.27
N SER A 73 -21.04 29.22 -12.07
CA SER A 73 -20.10 28.16 -11.70
C SER A 73 -20.56 27.42 -10.44
N MET A 74 -20.33 26.12 -10.38
CA MET A 74 -20.61 25.33 -9.17
C MET A 74 -19.52 25.46 -8.10
N VAL A 75 -18.33 25.96 -8.45
CA VAL A 75 -17.17 26.03 -7.55
C VAL A 75 -16.81 27.49 -7.22
N ALA A 76 -16.91 28.38 -8.21
CA ALA A 76 -16.57 29.80 -8.07
C ALA A 76 -17.78 30.71 -8.33
N GLY A 77 -19.01 30.16 -8.26
CA GLY A 77 -20.23 30.90 -8.52
C GLY A 77 -20.46 32.00 -7.50
N LYS A 78 -21.16 33.05 -7.93
CA LYS A 78 -21.55 34.19 -7.08
C LYS A 78 -22.96 34.63 -7.42
N GLY A 79 -23.68 35.17 -6.45
CA GLY A 79 -25.03 35.73 -6.66
C GLY A 79 -26.09 34.67 -6.99
N ALA A 80 -27.11 35.07 -7.75
CA ALA A 80 -28.17 34.16 -8.19
C ALA A 80 -28.59 34.41 -9.64
N GLY A 81 -28.93 33.34 -10.34
CA GLY A 81 -29.35 33.37 -11.75
C GLY A 81 -30.46 32.37 -12.04
N ILE A 82 -31.52 32.82 -12.72
CA ILE A 82 -32.57 31.95 -13.28
C ILE A 82 -32.42 31.93 -14.79
N PHE A 83 -32.12 30.74 -15.33
CA PHE A 83 -31.85 30.51 -16.73
C PHE A 83 -33.15 30.34 -17.53
N PRO A 84 -33.12 30.57 -18.86
CA PRO A 84 -34.30 30.40 -19.72
C PRO A 84 -34.87 28.98 -19.76
N ASP A 85 -34.07 27.97 -19.41
CA ASP A 85 -34.47 26.56 -19.29
C ASP A 85 -35.10 26.21 -17.93
N GLY A 86 -35.25 27.20 -17.04
CA GLY A 86 -35.82 27.03 -15.70
C GLY A 86 -34.83 26.56 -14.64
N ARG A 87 -33.56 26.31 -14.99
CA ARG A 87 -32.51 26.06 -14.00
C ARG A 87 -32.31 27.33 -13.17
N ALA A 88 -32.12 27.16 -11.86
CA ALA A 88 -31.72 28.25 -10.98
C ALA A 88 -30.41 27.88 -10.27
N GLN A 89 -29.52 28.85 -10.16
CA GLN A 89 -28.28 28.74 -9.39
C GLN A 89 -28.26 29.84 -8.35
N PHE A 90 -27.95 29.46 -7.11
CA PHE A 90 -27.89 30.37 -5.96
C PHE A 90 -26.59 30.13 -5.19
N GLU A 91 -25.93 31.20 -4.76
CA GLU A 91 -24.84 31.13 -3.78
C GLU A 91 -25.35 30.74 -2.37
N ARG A 92 -26.54 31.23 -1.99
CA ARG A 92 -27.23 30.88 -0.74
C ARG A 92 -28.74 30.90 -0.96
N LEU A 93 -29.43 29.90 -0.43
CA LEU A 93 -30.90 29.81 -0.41
C LEU A 93 -31.37 29.69 1.04
N GLU A 94 -32.10 30.71 1.53
CA GLU A 94 -32.78 30.66 2.83
C GLU A 94 -34.29 30.56 2.61
N VAL A 95 -34.92 29.49 3.11
CA VAL A 95 -36.35 29.24 3.00
C VAL A 95 -36.94 29.19 4.41
N ARG A 96 -37.95 30.02 4.70
CA ARG A 96 -38.49 30.18 6.06
C ARG A 96 -39.48 29.10 6.48
N ASP A 97 -40.10 28.42 5.53
CA ASP A 97 -41.18 27.47 5.80
C ASP A 97 -40.80 26.07 5.29
N SER A 98 -40.99 25.79 4.00
CA SER A 98 -40.63 24.49 3.42
C SER A 98 -40.12 24.58 1.98
N ILE A 99 -39.24 23.65 1.62
CA ILE A 99 -38.83 23.36 0.24
C ILE A 99 -39.41 21.99 -0.15
N THR A 100 -40.22 21.93 -1.21
CA THR A 100 -40.80 20.68 -1.73
C THR A 100 -40.18 20.39 -3.10
N VAL A 101 -39.48 19.25 -3.20
CA VAL A 101 -38.79 18.81 -4.42
C VAL A 101 -38.95 17.30 -4.59
N LEU A 102 -38.82 16.80 -5.82
CA LEU A 102 -38.87 15.35 -6.09
C LEU A 102 -37.63 14.63 -5.55
N GLU A 103 -36.45 15.24 -5.69
CA GLU A 103 -35.18 14.67 -5.25
C GLU A 103 -34.26 15.79 -4.74
N LEU A 104 -33.54 15.52 -3.64
CA LEU A 104 -32.50 16.37 -3.10
C LEU A 104 -31.18 15.59 -3.04
N ILE A 105 -30.19 16.04 -3.81
CA ILE A 105 -28.88 15.39 -3.89
C ILE A 105 -27.87 16.22 -3.07
N PHE A 106 -27.30 15.62 -2.03
CA PHE A 106 -26.18 16.19 -1.28
C PHE A 106 -24.83 15.69 -1.81
N ASN A 107 -23.75 16.42 -1.50
CA ASN A 107 -22.40 15.93 -1.75
C ASN A 107 -22.20 14.57 -1.08
N ARG A 108 -21.85 13.54 -1.86
CA ARG A 108 -21.65 12.17 -1.40
C ARG A 108 -20.29 11.95 -0.73
N LEU A 109 -19.33 12.87 -0.92
CA LEU A 109 -18.01 12.78 -0.33
C LEU A 109 -17.96 13.60 0.96
N SER A 110 -17.91 12.91 2.10
CA SER A 110 -17.52 13.51 3.38
C SER A 110 -16.03 13.28 3.59
N ALA A 111 -15.28 14.36 3.83
CA ALA A 111 -13.86 14.29 4.18
C ALA A 111 -13.73 14.54 5.68
N MET A 112 -13.00 13.66 6.37
CA MET A 112 -12.66 13.80 7.77
C MET A 112 -11.14 13.91 7.90
N GLU A 113 -10.68 14.84 8.74
CA GLU A 113 -9.27 15.07 9.01
C GLU A 113 -8.92 14.55 10.40
N SER A 114 -7.67 14.10 10.57
CA SER A 114 -7.10 13.68 11.86
C SER A 114 -7.69 12.37 12.41
N ASP A 115 -7.96 12.33 13.72
CA ASP A 115 -8.42 11.14 14.44
C ASP A 115 -9.94 11.18 14.64
N TYR A 116 -10.60 10.07 14.37
CA TYR A 116 -12.03 9.89 14.55
C TYR A 116 -12.31 8.72 15.50
N SER A 117 -12.87 9.07 16.65
CA SER A 117 -13.20 8.11 17.72
C SER A 117 -14.56 7.46 17.50
N PHE A 118 -14.66 6.16 17.74
CA PHE A 118 -15.93 5.43 17.78
C PHE A 118 -16.19 4.93 19.21
N SER A 119 -16.76 5.80 20.02
CA SER A 119 -17.04 5.57 21.44
C SER A 119 -18.15 6.51 21.93
N GLU A 120 -18.61 6.33 23.15
CA GLU A 120 -19.49 7.28 23.84
C GLU A 120 -18.82 8.67 23.86
N SER A 121 -19.59 9.70 23.54
CA SER A 121 -19.06 11.06 23.44
C SER A 121 -20.09 12.09 23.85
N GLY A 122 -19.61 13.30 24.14
CA GLY A 122 -20.46 14.43 24.48
C GLY A 122 -19.74 15.76 24.35
N THR A 123 -20.45 16.80 23.94
CA THR A 123 -19.91 18.17 23.88
C THR A 123 -20.15 18.88 25.20
N ILE A 124 -19.14 19.53 25.76
CA ILE A 124 -19.27 20.34 26.96
C ILE A 124 -20.04 21.63 26.61
N GLU A 125 -21.14 21.90 27.32
CA GLU A 125 -21.90 23.15 27.23
C GLU A 125 -21.28 24.23 28.13
N SER A 126 -20.97 23.88 29.39
CA SER A 126 -20.38 24.79 30.37
C SER A 126 -19.51 24.05 31.38
N VAL A 127 -18.48 24.73 31.87
CA VAL A 127 -17.52 24.22 32.86
C VAL A 127 -17.64 25.02 34.16
N SER A 128 -17.65 24.35 35.30
CA SER A 128 -17.57 24.98 36.63
C SER A 128 -16.57 24.22 37.49
N GLN A 129 -15.49 24.89 37.91
CA GLN A 129 -14.52 24.30 38.83
C GLN A 129 -15.05 24.41 40.26
N LEU A 130 -14.99 23.31 41.01
CA LEU A 130 -15.43 23.20 42.39
C LEU A 130 -14.25 23.48 43.35
N GLU A 131 -14.55 23.77 44.62
CA GLU A 131 -13.55 24.11 45.64
C GLU A 131 -12.55 22.98 45.91
N ASP A 132 -12.95 21.72 45.69
CA ASP A 132 -12.12 20.53 45.83
C ASP A 132 -11.18 20.28 44.63
N GLY A 133 -11.21 21.16 43.63
CA GLY A 133 -10.40 21.07 42.42
C GLY A 133 -11.00 20.17 41.32
N THR A 134 -12.16 19.58 41.54
CA THR A 134 -12.90 18.84 40.50
C THR A 134 -13.71 19.79 39.60
N TYR A 135 -14.24 19.26 38.50
CA TYR A 135 -15.01 20.01 37.52
C TYR A 135 -16.41 19.45 37.39
N SER A 136 -17.42 20.32 37.52
CA SER A 136 -18.77 20.03 37.06
C SER A 136 -18.90 20.47 35.61
N LEU A 137 -19.23 19.52 34.74
CA LEU A 137 -19.34 19.71 33.29
C LEU A 137 -20.79 19.46 32.88
N LYS A 138 -21.45 20.51 32.41
CA LYS A 138 -22.78 20.37 31.82
C LYS A 138 -22.62 19.92 30.37
N MET A 139 -23.27 18.83 30.00
CA MET A 139 -23.19 18.27 28.66
C MET A 139 -24.27 18.89 27.78
N LYS A 140 -23.92 19.24 26.55
CA LYS A 140 -24.83 19.81 25.57
C LYS A 140 -25.82 18.74 25.11
N LYS A 141 -27.11 19.02 25.27
CA LYS A 141 -28.20 18.21 24.71
C LYS A 141 -28.37 18.50 23.21
N ARG A 142 -28.44 17.47 22.36
CA ARG A 142 -28.81 17.63 20.94
C ARG A 142 -30.32 17.77 20.75
N TRP A 143 -31.11 17.17 21.64
CA TRP A 143 -32.57 17.28 21.77
C TRP A 143 -32.95 17.06 23.24
N ASP A 144 -34.20 17.36 23.63
CA ASP A 144 -34.60 17.42 25.06
C ASP A 144 -34.31 16.14 25.86
N ASN A 145 -34.42 14.98 25.21
CA ASN A 145 -34.18 13.65 25.78
C ASN A 145 -32.78 13.07 25.46
N ASP A 146 -31.84 13.89 24.98
CA ASP A 146 -30.44 13.49 24.78
C ASP A 146 -29.71 13.67 26.11
N PHE A 147 -29.26 12.56 26.69
CA PHE A 147 -28.48 12.54 27.93
C PHE A 147 -27.10 11.96 27.65
N THR A 148 -26.11 12.35 28.45
CA THR A 148 -24.74 11.88 28.32
C THR A 148 -24.68 10.35 28.37
N ALA A 149 -23.94 9.75 27.44
CA ALA A 149 -23.65 8.32 27.43
C ALA A 149 -22.39 7.96 28.23
N LEU A 150 -21.71 8.96 28.80
CA LEU A 150 -20.58 8.77 29.69
C LEU A 150 -21.06 8.21 31.04
N ALA A 151 -20.24 7.35 31.65
CA ALA A 151 -20.52 6.66 32.89
C ALA A 151 -19.48 6.99 33.98
N GLU A 152 -19.78 6.61 35.22
CA GLU A 152 -18.84 6.74 36.33
C GLU A 152 -17.55 5.95 36.08
N ASN A 153 -16.43 6.53 36.48
CA ASN A 153 -15.07 6.06 36.27
C ASN A 153 -14.54 6.09 34.83
N ASP A 154 -15.34 6.52 33.85
CA ASP A 154 -14.86 6.63 32.47
C ASP A 154 -13.59 7.51 32.40
N VAL A 155 -12.57 6.98 31.73
CA VAL A 155 -11.41 7.72 31.25
C VAL A 155 -11.84 8.40 29.96
N VAL A 156 -11.94 9.72 29.99
CA VAL A 156 -12.37 10.51 28.83
C VAL A 156 -11.29 11.48 28.42
N TYR A 157 -11.25 11.82 27.14
CA TYR A 157 -10.40 12.89 26.66
C TYR A 157 -11.08 13.75 25.61
N GLY A 158 -10.68 15.01 25.56
CA GLY A 158 -11.08 15.95 24.52
C GLY A 158 -9.87 16.72 24.01
N VAL A 159 -9.92 17.07 22.73
CA VAL A 159 -8.88 17.87 22.08
C VAL A 159 -9.51 19.16 21.56
N VAL A 160 -8.93 20.30 21.91
CA VAL A 160 -9.32 21.60 21.36
C VAL A 160 -8.15 22.14 20.54
N ASN A 161 -8.47 22.69 19.37
CA ASN A 161 -7.54 23.44 18.55
C ASN A 161 -7.83 24.93 18.75
N ASP A 162 -6.90 25.65 19.38
CA ASP A 162 -6.99 27.11 19.43
C ASP A 162 -6.43 27.69 18.13
N LEU A 163 -7.30 27.73 17.11
CA LEU A 163 -7.06 28.43 15.84
C LEU A 163 -7.20 29.95 16.00
N ALA A 164 -7.85 30.44 17.07
CA ALA A 164 -8.20 31.85 17.23
C ALA A 164 -7.05 32.71 17.78
N SER A 165 -6.14 32.15 18.57
CA SER A 165 -4.99 32.88 19.13
C SER A 165 -3.71 32.84 18.28
N GLY A 166 -3.78 32.32 17.05
CA GLY A 166 -2.65 32.30 16.11
C GLY A 166 -1.50 31.37 16.50
N GLY A 167 -1.65 30.60 17.59
CA GLY A 167 -0.60 29.72 18.13
C GLY A 167 -0.66 28.26 17.66
N GLY A 168 -1.78 27.80 17.07
CA GLY A 168 -1.93 26.42 16.58
C GLY A 168 -1.69 25.36 17.66
N LYS A 169 -1.97 25.67 18.93
CA LYS A 169 -1.72 24.77 20.05
C LYS A 169 -2.91 23.83 20.22
N TYR A 170 -2.65 22.54 20.11
CA TYR A 170 -3.57 21.47 20.46
C TYR A 170 -3.51 21.27 21.98
N TYR A 171 -4.62 21.49 22.66
CA TYR A 171 -4.75 21.19 24.09
C TYR A 171 -5.55 19.91 24.24
N THR A 172 -5.03 18.97 25.03
CA THR A 172 -5.73 17.73 25.35
C THR A 172 -6.07 17.73 26.82
N SER A 173 -7.34 17.50 27.14
CA SER A 173 -7.82 17.33 28.50
C SER A 173 -8.13 15.88 28.73
N TRP A 174 -7.44 15.26 29.68
CA TRP A 174 -7.72 13.92 30.18
C TRP A 174 -8.40 14.00 31.53
N LEU A 175 -9.56 13.37 31.64
CA LEU A 175 -10.40 13.41 32.83
C LEU A 175 -10.85 12.00 33.22
N ARG A 176 -11.06 11.80 34.53
CA ARG A 176 -11.81 10.66 35.06
C ARG A 176 -13.18 11.16 35.51
N VAL A 177 -14.24 10.56 35.02
CA VAL A 177 -15.61 10.83 35.47
C VAL A 177 -15.78 10.25 36.88
N LEU A 178 -16.16 11.08 37.84
CA LEU A 178 -16.39 10.68 39.22
C LEU A 178 -17.86 10.38 39.49
N HIS A 179 -18.77 11.14 38.87
CA HIS A 179 -20.21 10.98 39.04
C HIS A 179 -20.97 11.49 37.82
N VAL A 180 -22.14 10.89 37.53
CA VAL A 180 -23.03 11.29 36.44
C VAL A 180 -24.43 11.59 36.99
N ASP A 181 -24.89 12.82 36.80
CA ASP A 181 -26.29 13.21 37.04
C ASP A 181 -27.02 13.27 35.69
N ILE A 182 -27.78 12.22 35.40
CA ILE A 182 -28.56 12.09 34.18
C ILE A 182 -29.65 13.17 34.13
N SER A 183 -30.28 13.51 35.25
CA SER A 183 -31.41 14.45 35.28
C SER A 183 -30.96 15.86 34.87
N ALA A 184 -29.81 16.29 35.40
CA ALA A 184 -29.20 17.57 35.06
C ALA A 184 -28.38 17.54 33.76
N ASN A 185 -28.12 16.35 33.20
CA ASN A 185 -27.19 16.11 32.11
C ASN A 185 -25.78 16.66 32.40
N THR A 186 -25.30 16.42 33.61
CA THR A 186 -24.01 16.91 34.10
C THR A 186 -23.14 15.76 34.57
N ILE A 187 -21.83 15.89 34.39
CA ILE A 187 -20.84 14.97 34.96
C ILE A 187 -19.91 15.74 35.91
N ASN A 188 -19.51 15.12 37.00
CA ASN A 188 -18.40 15.60 37.83
C ASN A 188 -17.16 14.80 37.44
N ALA A 189 -16.05 15.49 37.17
CA ALA A 189 -14.83 14.89 36.67
C ALA A 189 -13.58 15.50 37.31
N VAL A 190 -12.53 14.70 37.40
CA VAL A 190 -11.21 15.13 37.90
C VAL A 190 -10.16 14.98 36.80
N MET A 191 -9.20 15.89 36.76
CA MET A 191 -8.07 15.79 35.83
C MET A 191 -7.06 14.75 36.27
N TYR A 192 -6.50 14.03 35.30
CA TYR A 192 -5.28 13.25 35.52
C TYR A 192 -4.07 14.18 35.72
N PRO A 193 -3.07 13.79 36.54
CA PRO A 193 -1.84 14.55 36.69
C PRO A 193 -1.00 14.52 35.39
N ASP A 194 -0.16 15.53 35.20
CA ASP A 194 0.71 15.69 34.01
C ASP A 194 1.55 14.42 33.72
N SER A 195 2.00 13.71 34.76
CA SER A 195 2.80 12.48 34.65
C SER A 195 2.03 11.26 34.14
N GLU A 196 0.71 11.29 34.16
CA GLU A 196 -0.16 10.15 33.81
C GLU A 196 -0.87 10.34 32.46
N VAL A 197 -0.53 11.39 31.71
CA VAL A 197 -1.14 11.68 30.41
C VAL A 197 -0.13 11.58 29.27
N PRO A 198 -0.57 11.16 28.07
CA PRO A 198 0.24 11.26 26.86
C PRO A 198 0.77 12.70 26.66
N GLY A 199 2.06 12.83 26.36
CA GLY A 199 2.70 14.14 26.14
C GLY A 199 3.17 14.87 27.41
N GLY A 200 2.91 14.32 28.61
CA GLY A 200 3.44 14.85 29.87
C GLY A 200 2.83 16.18 30.32
N LYS A 201 1.72 16.61 29.71
CA LYS A 201 1.02 17.84 30.06
C LYS A 201 -0.49 17.70 29.85
N ASN A 202 -1.26 17.92 30.92
CA ASN A 202 -2.72 17.95 30.89
C ASN A 202 -3.25 19.39 30.98
N TYR A 203 -4.41 19.62 30.37
CA TYR A 203 -5.05 20.94 30.31
C TYR A 203 -6.48 20.88 30.86
N PRO A 204 -6.98 21.93 31.53
CA PRO A 204 -8.36 22.01 32.00
C PRO A 204 -9.38 21.85 30.86
N PRO A 205 -10.55 21.25 31.12
CA PRO A 205 -11.62 21.18 30.13
C PRO A 205 -12.22 22.57 29.87
N GLU A 206 -12.71 22.78 28.66
CA GLU A 206 -13.30 24.05 28.22
C GLU A 206 -14.67 23.84 27.55
N PRO A 207 -15.55 24.86 27.53
CA PRO A 207 -16.78 24.81 26.76
C PRO A 207 -16.53 24.47 25.28
N LEU A 208 -17.48 23.79 24.64
CA LEU A 208 -17.45 23.30 23.26
C LEU A 208 -16.46 22.15 22.99
N MET A 209 -15.63 21.77 23.96
CA MET A 209 -14.78 20.59 23.84
C MET A 209 -15.65 19.33 23.71
N ILE A 210 -15.30 18.47 22.74
CA ILE A 210 -15.90 17.15 22.58
C ILE A 210 -15.09 16.16 23.40
N LEU A 211 -15.73 15.56 24.39
CA LEU A 211 -15.18 14.47 25.16
C LEU A 211 -15.53 13.15 24.49
N SER A 212 -14.55 12.24 24.45
CA SER A 212 -14.67 10.88 23.95
C SER A 212 -14.23 9.92 25.06
N HIS A 213 -15.05 8.91 25.33
CA HIS A 213 -14.72 7.82 26.23
C HIS A 213 -13.59 6.96 25.63
N ARG A 214 -12.58 6.62 26.43
CA ARG A 214 -11.38 5.87 26.02
C ARG A 214 -11.21 4.54 26.76
N GLY A 215 -11.80 4.39 27.95
CA GLY A 215 -11.65 3.22 28.80
C GLY A 215 -12.28 3.43 30.18
N ASN A 216 -12.19 2.42 31.05
CA ASN A 216 -12.73 2.48 32.41
C ASN A 216 -11.91 1.59 33.36
N PRO A 217 -11.39 2.09 34.51
CA PRO A 217 -10.57 1.30 35.41
C PRO A 217 -11.35 0.25 36.22
N VAL A 218 -12.68 0.32 36.24
CA VAL A 218 -13.56 -0.54 37.06
C VAL A 218 -14.44 -1.43 36.19
N ASP A 219 -15.15 -0.84 35.24
CA ASP A 219 -16.08 -1.55 34.36
C ASP A 219 -15.33 -2.14 33.16
N THR A 220 -15.18 -3.47 33.15
CA THR A 220 -14.45 -4.19 32.10
C THR A 220 -15.12 -4.13 30.73
N GLU A 221 -16.45 -3.98 30.67
CA GLU A 221 -17.17 -3.86 29.39
C GLU A 221 -16.90 -2.51 28.72
N ARG A 222 -16.48 -1.50 29.50
CA ARG A 222 -16.14 -0.15 29.03
C ARG A 222 -14.63 0.04 28.84
N GLN A 223 -13.84 -1.03 28.80
CA GLN A 223 -12.38 -0.95 28.54
C GLN A 223 -12.02 -1.02 27.05
N GLY A 224 -13.03 -1.13 26.19
CA GLY A 224 -12.89 -1.13 24.73
C GLY A 224 -12.94 0.27 24.14
N TYR A 225 -12.10 0.52 23.14
CA TYR A 225 -12.11 1.77 22.37
C TYR A 225 -11.56 1.53 20.98
N TRP A 226 -12.10 2.19 19.96
CA TRP A 226 -11.48 2.14 18.63
C TRP A 226 -11.60 3.45 17.86
N TYR A 227 -10.66 3.65 16.95
CA TYR A 227 -10.52 4.89 16.20
C TYR A 227 -9.94 4.68 14.80
N LEU A 228 -10.24 5.63 13.92
CA LEU A 228 -9.58 5.81 12.63
C LEU A 228 -8.64 7.00 12.73
N SER A 229 -7.44 6.90 12.17
CA SER A 229 -6.49 8.01 12.16
C SER A 229 -5.92 8.24 10.78
N SER A 230 -6.16 9.42 10.21
CA SER A 230 -5.49 9.86 8.99
C SER A 230 -4.04 10.28 9.25
N ARG A 231 -3.71 10.66 10.49
CA ARG A 231 -2.36 11.06 10.91
C ARG A 231 -1.45 9.86 11.11
N GLU A 232 -1.98 8.80 11.71
CA GLU A 232 -1.25 7.58 12.00
C GLU A 232 -1.40 6.53 10.89
N HIS A 233 -2.28 6.78 9.91
CA HIS A 233 -2.60 5.88 8.81
C HIS A 233 -3.03 4.48 9.27
N CYS A 234 -3.89 4.42 10.28
CA CYS A 234 -4.36 3.16 10.83
C CYS A 234 -5.81 3.22 11.34
N ILE A 235 -6.45 2.05 11.31
CA ILE A 235 -7.59 1.69 12.15
C ILE A 235 -7.00 0.99 13.37
N CYS A 236 -7.40 1.39 14.57
CA CYS A 236 -6.85 0.85 15.80
C CYS A 236 -7.97 0.55 16.80
N MET A 237 -7.98 -0.67 17.31
CA MET A 237 -8.87 -1.12 18.37
C MET A 237 -8.04 -1.44 19.60
N LEU A 238 -8.46 -0.87 20.72
CA LEU A 238 -7.89 -1.04 22.04
C LEU A 238 -8.84 -1.84 22.91
N ASN A 239 -8.25 -2.60 23.83
CA ASN A 239 -8.97 -3.32 24.86
C ASN A 239 -8.21 -3.27 26.18
N GLY A 240 -8.92 -3.39 27.31
CA GLY A 240 -8.31 -3.32 28.64
C GLY A 240 -7.80 -1.93 29.04
N VAL A 241 -8.31 -0.86 28.43
CA VAL A 241 -7.85 0.51 28.73
C VAL A 241 -8.39 0.97 30.08
N THR A 242 -7.49 1.24 31.02
CA THR A 242 -7.84 1.65 32.40
C THR A 242 -7.30 3.03 32.79
N LYS A 243 -6.39 3.60 31.98
CA LYS A 243 -5.71 4.89 32.22
C LYS A 243 -5.31 5.56 30.90
N PRO A 244 -4.98 6.87 30.90
CA PRO A 244 -4.66 7.61 29.68
C PRO A 244 -3.45 7.09 28.89
N ILE A 245 -2.35 6.77 29.58
CA ILE A 245 -1.16 6.20 28.95
C ILE A 245 -1.40 4.72 28.67
N LEU A 246 -1.43 4.39 27.39
CA LEU A 246 -1.65 3.02 26.91
C LEU A 246 -0.43 2.14 27.18
N GLU A 247 -0.70 0.89 27.50
CA GLU A 247 0.25 -0.19 27.55
C GLU A 247 0.22 -0.98 26.23
N GLU A 248 1.29 -1.70 25.90
CA GLU A 248 1.32 -2.53 24.68
C GLU A 248 0.20 -3.59 24.69
N SER A 249 -0.09 -4.11 25.87
CA SER A 249 -1.21 -5.01 26.18
C SER A 249 -2.58 -4.37 25.99
N ASN A 250 -2.68 -3.09 25.59
CA ASN A 250 -3.95 -2.45 25.20
C ASN A 250 -4.23 -2.56 23.71
N TYR A 251 -3.23 -2.70 22.84
CA TYR A 251 -3.45 -2.79 21.39
C TYR A 251 -4.01 -4.17 21.03
N SER A 252 -5.26 -4.21 20.57
CA SER A 252 -5.97 -5.46 20.24
C SER A 252 -5.94 -5.73 18.74
N VAL A 253 -6.25 -4.71 17.94
CA VAL A 253 -6.25 -4.76 16.48
C VAL A 253 -5.61 -3.48 15.94
N ILE A 254 -4.71 -3.63 14.96
CA ILE A 254 -4.19 -2.52 14.17
C ILE A 254 -4.28 -2.94 12.70
N VAL A 255 -4.94 -2.13 11.88
CA VAL A 255 -5.00 -2.28 10.42
C VAL A 255 -4.45 -1.02 9.78
N GLY A 256 -3.35 -1.13 9.03
CA GLY A 256 -2.63 0.00 8.46
C GLY A 256 -1.19 0.05 8.97
N ARG A 257 -0.63 1.25 9.19
CA ARG A 257 0.74 1.36 9.72
C ARG A 257 0.79 0.93 11.18
N LEU A 258 1.72 0.03 11.50
CA LEU A 258 1.91 -0.45 12.87
C LEU A 258 2.54 0.61 13.76
N LYS A 259 2.27 0.51 15.07
CA LYS A 259 2.94 1.26 16.11
C LYS A 259 4.31 0.66 16.39
N HIS A 260 5.27 1.48 16.81
CA HIS A 260 6.57 1.02 17.30
C HIS A 260 6.43 0.45 18.71
N LEU A 261 5.87 -0.77 18.80
CA LEU A 261 5.75 -1.53 20.04
C LEU A 261 6.92 -2.50 20.13
N SER A 262 7.44 -2.73 21.34
CA SER A 262 8.52 -3.69 21.59
C SER A 262 8.12 -5.13 21.23
N LEU A 263 6.82 -5.44 21.22
CA LEU A 263 6.28 -6.68 20.65
C LEU A 263 6.75 -6.98 19.22
N PHE A 264 7.07 -5.94 18.43
CA PHE A 264 7.50 -6.09 17.04
C PHE A 264 9.01 -6.01 16.85
N ASP A 265 9.78 -5.93 17.93
CA ASP A 265 11.23 -5.91 17.87
C ASP A 265 11.76 -7.21 17.24
N ASN A 266 12.74 -7.08 16.34
CA ASN A 266 13.34 -8.18 15.56
C ASN A 266 12.43 -8.84 14.51
N LEU A 267 11.24 -8.30 14.25
CA LEU A 267 10.44 -8.71 13.09
C LEU A 267 10.80 -7.87 11.86
N PRO A 268 10.76 -8.44 10.63
CA PRO A 268 11.03 -7.73 9.39
C PRO A 268 9.85 -6.81 8.98
N ILE A 269 9.52 -5.84 9.84
CA ILE A 269 8.41 -4.90 9.64
C ILE A 269 8.92 -3.64 8.93
N ASN A 270 8.30 -3.31 7.80
CA ASN A 270 8.48 -2.03 7.14
C ASN A 270 7.36 -1.06 7.57
N TYR A 271 7.64 -0.17 8.52
CA TYR A 271 6.64 0.75 9.08
C TYR A 271 5.99 1.74 8.08
N LEU A 272 6.46 1.79 6.82
CA LEU A 272 5.79 2.55 5.76
C LEU A 272 4.64 1.77 5.11
N HIS A 273 4.63 0.44 5.22
CA HIS A 273 3.63 -0.44 4.65
C HIS A 273 2.44 -0.64 5.60
N SER A 274 1.34 -1.16 5.03
CA SER A 274 0.17 -1.56 5.81
C SER A 274 0.30 -3.01 6.25
N TYR A 275 0.02 -3.25 7.53
CA TYR A 275 -0.05 -4.57 8.12
C TYR A 275 -1.38 -4.73 8.85
N ILE A 276 -1.69 -5.98 9.18
CA ILE A 276 -2.76 -6.34 10.10
C ILE A 276 -2.11 -7.01 11.31
N TYR A 277 -2.23 -6.39 12.47
CA TYR A 277 -1.94 -7.01 13.76
C TYR A 277 -3.26 -7.28 14.47
N VAL A 278 -3.46 -8.51 14.91
CA VAL A 278 -4.60 -8.94 15.74
C VAL A 278 -4.11 -9.93 16.79
N ARG A 279 -4.63 -9.86 18.02
CA ARG A 279 -4.26 -10.82 19.09
C ARG A 279 -4.68 -12.25 18.81
N GLY A 280 -5.77 -12.44 18.08
CA GLY A 280 -6.26 -13.74 17.64
C GLY A 280 -6.90 -13.59 16.27
N LEU A 281 -6.56 -14.49 15.35
CA LEU A 281 -7.13 -14.56 14.01
C LEU A 281 -7.82 -15.91 13.86
N VAL A 282 -9.12 -15.89 13.54
CA VAL A 282 -9.84 -17.06 13.06
C VAL A 282 -10.19 -16.77 11.61
N ALA A 283 -9.64 -17.56 10.69
CA ALA A 283 -9.82 -17.40 9.26
C ALA A 283 -10.18 -18.74 8.64
N GLN A 284 -11.03 -18.71 7.61
CA GLN A 284 -11.35 -19.91 6.82
C GLN A 284 -10.26 -20.19 5.79
N ASP A 285 -9.85 -19.16 5.03
CA ASP A 285 -8.83 -19.25 3.98
C ASP A 285 -7.87 -18.06 4.03
N ILE A 286 -6.57 -18.33 3.88
CA ILE A 286 -5.51 -17.33 3.71
C ILE A 286 -4.72 -17.64 2.43
N HIS A 287 -4.79 -16.74 1.45
CA HIS A 287 -3.98 -16.81 0.24
C HIS A 287 -2.78 -15.88 0.36
N ARG A 288 -1.57 -16.42 0.21
CA ARG A 288 -0.34 -15.62 0.11
C ARG A 288 -0.03 -15.41 -1.35
N ILE A 289 0.01 -14.17 -1.79
CA ILE A 289 0.43 -13.79 -3.14
C ILE A 289 1.59 -12.82 -3.04
N ASP A 290 2.51 -12.88 -4.00
CA ASP A 290 3.52 -11.85 -4.18
C ASP A 290 2.91 -10.56 -4.78
N PHE A 291 3.75 -9.55 -5.02
CA PHE A 291 3.31 -8.28 -5.57
C PHE A 291 2.82 -8.38 -7.03
N GLN A 292 3.08 -9.50 -7.72
CA GLN A 292 2.58 -9.81 -9.06
C GLN A 292 1.28 -10.63 -9.03
N GLY A 293 0.82 -11.06 -7.85
CA GLY A 293 -0.40 -11.86 -7.69
C GLY A 293 -0.18 -13.36 -7.84
N VAL A 294 1.07 -13.84 -7.79
CA VAL A 294 1.41 -15.27 -7.92
C VAL A 294 1.56 -15.90 -6.54
N LEU A 295 1.06 -17.13 -6.38
CA LEU A 295 1.26 -17.92 -5.16
C LEU A 295 2.76 -18.28 -5.04
N PRO A 296 3.43 -17.94 -3.92
CA PRO A 296 4.82 -18.33 -3.74
C PRO A 296 4.94 -19.85 -3.68
N ARG A 297 5.90 -20.40 -4.43
CA ARG A 297 6.21 -21.83 -4.46
C ARG A 297 7.11 -22.20 -3.29
N ILE A 298 6.74 -23.24 -2.54
CA ILE A 298 7.47 -23.70 -1.36
C ILE A 298 8.00 -25.11 -1.62
N ALA A 299 9.25 -25.38 -1.27
CA ALA A 299 9.83 -26.72 -1.37
C ALA A 299 9.17 -27.66 -0.34
N ASN A 300 8.73 -28.83 -0.79
CA ASN A 300 8.29 -29.94 0.04
C ASN A 300 9.41 -30.98 0.09
N ASP A 301 10.11 -31.12 1.22
CA ASP A 301 11.19 -32.10 1.35
C ASP A 301 10.60 -33.50 1.59
N ARG A 302 10.80 -34.39 0.63
CA ARG A 302 10.30 -35.78 0.65
C ARG A 302 11.36 -36.77 1.16
N GLY A 303 12.51 -36.29 1.63
CA GLY A 303 13.61 -37.13 2.12
C GLY A 303 14.40 -37.81 1.01
N GLU A 304 15.01 -38.96 1.31
CA GLU A 304 15.78 -39.73 0.34
C GLU A 304 14.91 -40.25 -0.81
N TRP A 305 15.39 -40.12 -2.04
CA TRP A 305 14.71 -40.65 -3.21
C TRP A 305 14.62 -42.18 -3.13
N SER A 306 13.46 -42.71 -3.50
CA SER A 306 13.21 -44.14 -3.63
C SER A 306 12.29 -44.44 -4.81
N MET A 307 12.54 -45.59 -5.45
CA MET A 307 11.70 -46.13 -6.52
C MET A 307 10.29 -46.50 -6.02
N GLU A 308 10.18 -46.91 -4.76
CA GLU A 308 8.89 -47.23 -4.11
C GLU A 308 7.98 -46.01 -4.06
N THR A 309 8.49 -44.85 -3.64
CA THR A 309 7.70 -43.61 -3.64
C THR A 309 7.39 -43.15 -5.06
N ALA A 310 8.36 -43.23 -5.98
CA ALA A 310 8.18 -42.80 -7.37
C ALA A 310 7.08 -43.57 -8.12
N THR A 311 6.86 -44.84 -7.76
CA THR A 311 5.82 -45.71 -8.36
C THR A 311 4.63 -45.96 -7.44
N GLY A 312 4.62 -45.32 -6.27
CA GLY A 312 3.64 -45.52 -5.21
C GLY A 312 2.36 -44.72 -5.40
N ALA A 313 1.53 -44.69 -4.36
CA ALA A 313 0.27 -43.96 -4.35
C ALA A 313 0.45 -42.43 -4.25
N GLU A 314 1.60 -41.96 -3.77
CA GLU A 314 1.94 -40.55 -3.63
C GLU A 314 3.29 -40.22 -4.32
N PRO A 315 3.34 -40.28 -5.66
CA PRO A 315 4.55 -39.99 -6.43
C PRO A 315 4.99 -38.52 -6.33
N TYR A 316 6.24 -38.25 -6.71
CA TYR A 316 6.84 -36.92 -6.62
C TYR A 316 6.17 -35.91 -7.55
N GLN A 317 5.89 -34.72 -7.03
CA GLN A 317 5.17 -33.68 -7.78
C GLN A 317 6.07 -32.49 -8.10
N ALA A 318 6.04 -32.05 -9.36
CA ALA A 318 6.69 -30.80 -9.76
C ALA A 318 5.86 -29.58 -9.35
N ASP A 319 4.54 -29.73 -9.30
CA ASP A 319 3.66 -28.69 -8.79
C ASP A 319 2.40 -29.31 -8.18
N ARG A 320 2.09 -28.91 -6.95
CA ARG A 320 0.91 -29.36 -6.22
C ARG A 320 0.38 -28.23 -5.37
N GLU A 321 -0.92 -27.95 -5.50
CA GLU A 321 -1.60 -27.10 -4.53
C GLU A 321 -1.70 -27.86 -3.20
N ALA A 322 -1.10 -27.28 -2.16
CA ALA A 322 -1.17 -27.80 -0.81
C ALA A 322 -1.91 -26.80 0.08
N GLN A 323 -2.83 -27.33 0.88
CA GLN A 323 -3.47 -26.60 1.96
C GLN A 323 -2.78 -26.99 3.26
N THR A 324 -1.97 -26.08 3.81
CA THR A 324 -1.41 -26.24 5.16
C THR A 324 -2.37 -25.57 6.14
N GLU A 325 -3.22 -26.35 6.84
CA GLU A 325 -4.24 -25.97 7.86
C GLU A 325 -5.14 -24.74 7.55
N THR A 326 -4.60 -23.57 7.23
CA THR A 326 -5.30 -22.31 6.92
C THR A 326 -4.74 -21.58 5.70
N VAL A 327 -3.63 -22.03 5.11
CA VAL A 327 -2.90 -21.35 4.01
C VAL A 327 -2.87 -22.24 2.78
N ARG A 328 -3.24 -21.70 1.62
CA ARG A 328 -3.01 -22.34 0.32
C ARG A 328 -1.68 -21.87 -0.27
N VAL A 329 -0.85 -22.82 -0.64
CA VAL A 329 0.47 -22.61 -1.23
C VAL A 329 0.65 -23.55 -2.41
N MET A 330 1.52 -23.17 -3.34
CA MET A 330 2.01 -24.09 -4.36
C MET A 330 3.26 -24.77 -3.83
N MET A 331 3.34 -26.08 -3.94
CA MET A 331 4.49 -26.86 -3.50
C MET A 331 5.13 -27.61 -4.67
N TYR A 332 6.43 -27.81 -4.59
CA TYR A 332 7.17 -28.73 -5.44
C TYR A 332 7.98 -29.67 -4.56
N ASP A 333 8.05 -30.94 -4.95
CA ASP A 333 8.79 -31.94 -4.20
C ASP A 333 10.29 -31.79 -4.43
N THR A 334 11.04 -31.95 -3.34
CA THR A 334 12.50 -32.07 -3.35
C THR A 334 12.90 -33.37 -2.67
N VAL A 335 13.97 -33.99 -3.15
CA VAL A 335 14.49 -35.27 -2.63
C VAL A 335 16.00 -35.18 -2.43
N TRP A 336 16.53 -36.01 -1.55
CA TRP A 336 17.96 -36.24 -1.40
C TRP A 336 18.37 -37.50 -2.14
N HIS A 337 19.50 -37.46 -2.82
CA HIS A 337 20.06 -38.62 -3.50
C HIS A 337 21.56 -38.44 -3.71
N TYR A 338 22.36 -39.43 -3.29
CA TYR A 338 23.83 -39.37 -3.29
C TYR A 338 24.40 -38.09 -2.65
N GLY A 339 23.76 -37.59 -1.59
CA GLY A 339 24.21 -36.39 -0.87
C GLY A 339 23.90 -35.05 -1.56
N CYS A 340 23.16 -35.08 -2.67
CA CYS A 340 22.66 -33.89 -3.36
C CYS A 340 21.14 -33.81 -3.24
N LYS A 341 20.61 -32.59 -3.14
CA LYS A 341 19.19 -32.28 -3.16
C LYS A 341 18.75 -31.98 -4.59
N TRP A 342 17.64 -32.60 -4.99
CA TRP A 342 17.07 -32.53 -6.31
C TRP A 342 15.64 -32.00 -6.24
N MET A 343 15.31 -31.06 -7.12
CA MET A 343 13.97 -30.53 -7.33
C MET A 343 13.27 -31.29 -8.44
N CYS A 344 12.04 -31.73 -8.18
CA CYS A 344 11.18 -32.38 -9.15
C CYS A 344 10.72 -31.37 -10.22
N LEU A 345 11.00 -31.65 -11.49
CA LEU A 345 10.63 -30.82 -12.64
C LEU A 345 9.40 -31.38 -13.38
N VAL A 346 9.17 -32.68 -13.29
CA VAL A 346 8.07 -33.38 -13.95
C VAL A 346 7.32 -34.21 -12.91
N SER A 347 6.04 -33.91 -12.70
CA SER A 347 5.19 -34.71 -11.80
C SER A 347 5.13 -36.17 -12.25
N ASP A 348 5.05 -37.06 -11.26
CA ASP A 348 4.98 -38.51 -11.44
C ASP A 348 6.20 -39.12 -12.13
N THR A 349 7.35 -38.43 -12.09
CA THR A 349 8.59 -38.96 -12.67
C THR A 349 9.07 -40.19 -11.91
N THR A 350 9.31 -41.27 -12.66
CA THR A 350 9.98 -42.48 -12.17
C THR A 350 11.48 -42.46 -12.41
N ASP A 351 12.00 -41.40 -13.04
CA ASP A 351 13.42 -41.28 -13.30
C ASP A 351 14.18 -41.14 -11.98
N GLU A 352 15.34 -41.79 -11.89
CA GLU A 352 16.26 -41.58 -10.78
C GLU A 352 16.95 -40.20 -10.91
N PRO A 353 17.06 -39.40 -9.84
CA PRO A 353 17.77 -38.12 -9.89
C PRO A 353 19.24 -38.31 -10.25
N LYS A 354 19.67 -37.67 -11.33
CA LYS A 354 21.06 -37.67 -11.81
C LYS A 354 21.25 -36.60 -12.87
N TYR A 355 22.51 -36.36 -13.22
CA TYR A 355 22.86 -35.55 -14.38
C TYR A 355 22.12 -36.01 -15.64
N GLY A 356 21.52 -35.06 -16.36
CA GLY A 356 20.77 -35.34 -17.60
C GLY A 356 19.39 -35.99 -17.41
N ALA A 357 18.90 -36.17 -16.17
CA ALA A 357 17.53 -36.63 -15.93
C ALA A 357 16.52 -35.50 -16.20
N ALA A 358 15.58 -35.70 -17.12
CA ALA A 358 14.60 -34.69 -17.48
C ALA A 358 13.62 -34.34 -16.33
N GLY A 359 13.40 -35.29 -15.41
CA GLY A 359 12.53 -35.12 -14.25
C GLY A 359 13.13 -34.36 -13.07
N TRP A 360 14.43 -34.08 -13.06
CA TRP A 360 15.13 -33.59 -11.86
C TRP A 360 16.15 -32.50 -12.14
N ALA A 361 16.22 -31.49 -11.27
CA ALA A 361 17.28 -30.48 -11.24
C ALA A 361 18.01 -30.50 -9.89
N MET A 362 19.35 -30.54 -9.90
CA MET A 362 20.14 -30.39 -8.69
C MET A 362 20.03 -28.95 -8.18
N VAL A 363 19.69 -28.76 -6.90
CA VAL A 363 19.51 -27.44 -6.29
C VAL A 363 20.44 -27.16 -5.10
N GLU A 364 20.97 -28.20 -4.46
CA GLU A 364 21.88 -28.10 -3.32
C GLU A 364 22.74 -29.37 -3.25
N GLY A 365 24.02 -29.29 -2.90
CA GLY A 365 24.92 -30.45 -2.82
C GLY A 365 26.33 -30.16 -3.33
N ASN A 366 27.08 -31.20 -3.68
CA ASN A 366 28.42 -31.08 -4.29
C ASN A 366 28.28 -30.83 -5.81
N PRO A 367 28.62 -29.63 -6.33
CA PRO A 367 28.49 -29.32 -7.75
C PRO A 367 29.76 -29.63 -8.55
N ASP A 368 30.81 -30.15 -7.92
CA ASP A 368 32.12 -30.26 -8.55
C ASP A 368 32.15 -31.39 -9.58
N PHE A 369 32.59 -31.05 -10.79
CA PHE A 369 32.91 -32.01 -11.85
C PHE A 369 34.39 -32.36 -11.77
N SER A 370 34.70 -33.64 -11.64
CA SER A 370 36.06 -34.16 -11.62
C SER A 370 36.23 -35.30 -12.61
N ILE A 371 37.48 -35.53 -13.02
CA ILE A 371 37.85 -36.68 -13.84
C ILE A 371 39.01 -37.43 -13.20
N ASP A 372 39.04 -38.74 -13.39
CA ASP A 372 40.16 -39.61 -13.07
C ASP A 372 40.71 -40.26 -14.33
N ILE A 373 42.00 -40.61 -14.29
CA ILE A 373 42.70 -41.26 -15.39
C ILE A 373 43.22 -42.61 -14.88
N GLU A 374 42.77 -43.69 -15.50
CA GLU A 374 43.18 -45.05 -15.19
C GLU A 374 44.05 -45.64 -16.30
N SER A 375 45.04 -46.45 -15.93
CA SER A 375 45.95 -47.12 -16.86
C SER A 375 45.66 -48.61 -16.93
N SER A 376 45.50 -49.14 -18.15
CA SER A 376 45.20 -50.56 -18.37
C SER A 376 46.31 -51.53 -17.95
N ASN A 377 47.53 -51.03 -17.75
CA ASN A 377 48.70 -51.83 -17.40
C ASN A 377 49.38 -51.35 -16.10
N GLY A 378 48.62 -50.72 -15.21
CA GLY A 378 49.12 -50.18 -13.95
C GLY A 378 50.02 -48.95 -14.12
N TRP A 379 50.82 -48.63 -13.12
CA TRP A 379 51.63 -47.39 -13.07
C TRP A 379 53.15 -47.63 -13.07
N TYR A 380 53.59 -48.89 -13.17
CA TYR A 380 55.01 -49.27 -13.17
C TYR A 380 55.38 -49.86 -14.53
N PHE A 381 56.27 -49.18 -15.24
CA PHE A 381 56.63 -49.53 -16.61
C PHE A 381 58.12 -49.83 -16.76
N ASP A 382 58.43 -50.77 -17.65
CA ASP A 382 59.78 -50.98 -18.17
C ASP A 382 60.02 -49.97 -19.30
N ALA A 383 61.11 -49.22 -19.21
CA ALA A 383 61.45 -48.16 -20.15
C ALA A 383 61.54 -48.66 -21.61
N GLU A 384 61.90 -49.93 -21.83
CA GLU A 384 62.02 -50.51 -23.18
C GLU A 384 60.73 -51.15 -23.70
N ARG A 385 59.68 -51.28 -22.86
CA ARG A 385 58.42 -51.99 -23.18
C ARG A 385 57.17 -51.22 -22.79
N PHE A 386 57.25 -49.90 -22.72
CA PHE A 386 56.13 -49.05 -22.34
C PHE A 386 54.95 -49.20 -23.33
N ALA A 387 53.83 -49.70 -22.81
CA ALA A 387 52.56 -49.79 -23.50
C ALA A 387 51.40 -49.81 -22.47
N THR A 388 50.46 -48.87 -22.60
CA THR A 388 49.24 -48.81 -21.79
C THR A 388 48.15 -48.03 -22.50
N THR A 389 46.89 -48.22 -22.11
CA THR A 389 45.78 -47.36 -22.51
C THR A 389 45.32 -46.57 -21.31
N LEU A 390 45.34 -45.23 -21.41
CA LEU A 390 44.77 -44.34 -20.42
C LEU A 390 43.27 -44.18 -20.70
N THR A 391 42.43 -44.37 -19.69
CA THR A 391 40.98 -44.22 -19.78
C THR A 391 40.50 -43.14 -18.81
N ILE A 392 39.61 -42.27 -19.28
CA ILE A 392 39.00 -41.22 -18.46
C ILE A 392 37.68 -41.72 -17.88
N THR A 393 37.50 -41.50 -16.58
CA THR A 393 36.20 -41.55 -15.89
C THR A 393 35.85 -40.17 -15.35
N GLY A 394 34.57 -39.79 -15.42
CA GLY A 394 34.09 -38.51 -14.91
C GLY A 394 33.07 -38.69 -13.78
N GLU A 395 33.16 -37.84 -12.76
CA GLU A 395 32.23 -37.82 -11.63
C GLU A 395 31.63 -36.42 -11.47
N LEU A 396 30.30 -36.36 -11.37
CA LEU A 396 29.53 -35.16 -11.06
C LEU A 396 28.35 -35.54 -10.16
N TYR A 397 28.05 -34.70 -9.16
CA TYR A 397 27.00 -34.97 -8.17
C TYR A 397 27.20 -36.32 -7.45
N ASN A 398 28.46 -36.68 -7.18
CA ASN A 398 28.89 -37.94 -6.56
C ASN A 398 28.44 -39.18 -7.35
N ARG A 399 28.28 -39.05 -8.68
CA ARG A 399 27.91 -40.15 -9.59
C ARG A 399 28.75 -40.12 -10.86
N ASP A 400 28.95 -41.31 -11.42
CA ASP A 400 29.61 -41.50 -12.71
C ASP A 400 28.79 -40.85 -13.85
N VAL A 401 29.44 -39.95 -14.58
CA VAL A 401 28.92 -39.26 -15.76
C VAL A 401 29.74 -39.53 -17.03
N THR A 402 30.61 -40.54 -17.00
CA THR A 402 31.54 -40.88 -18.09
C THR A 402 30.84 -41.08 -19.44
N ALA A 403 29.65 -41.70 -19.42
CA ALA A 403 28.85 -41.90 -20.64
C ALA A 403 28.32 -40.61 -21.27
N HIS A 404 28.25 -39.51 -20.50
CA HIS A 404 27.80 -38.20 -20.96
C HIS A 404 28.93 -37.32 -21.49
N ILE A 405 30.19 -37.72 -21.29
CA ILE A 405 31.35 -37.06 -21.87
C ILE A 405 31.50 -37.54 -23.32
N LEU A 406 31.37 -36.63 -24.28
CA LEU A 406 31.57 -36.94 -25.69
C LEU A 406 33.07 -37.12 -25.98
N ASP A 407 33.42 -38.01 -26.90
CA ASP A 407 34.83 -38.19 -27.28
C ASP A 407 35.43 -36.92 -27.90
N SER A 408 34.64 -36.12 -28.60
CA SER A 408 35.05 -34.81 -29.13
C SER A 408 35.29 -33.74 -28.05
N ASP A 409 34.86 -33.99 -26.81
CA ASP A 409 34.96 -33.06 -25.68
C ASP A 409 36.14 -33.43 -24.75
N VAL A 410 37.00 -34.35 -25.19
CA VAL A 410 38.23 -34.74 -24.51
C VAL A 410 39.42 -34.25 -25.34
N GLU A 411 40.25 -33.41 -24.74
CA GLU A 411 41.50 -32.95 -25.31
C GLU A 411 42.67 -33.54 -24.53
N TRP A 412 43.52 -34.29 -25.23
CA TRP A 412 44.78 -34.79 -24.70
C TRP A 412 45.93 -33.91 -25.13
N THR A 413 46.71 -33.46 -24.16
CA THR A 413 47.98 -32.78 -24.40
C THR A 413 49.10 -33.50 -23.65
N ARG A 414 50.33 -33.28 -24.11
CA ARG A 414 51.53 -33.85 -23.54
C ARG A 414 52.49 -32.72 -23.18
N ASP A 415 53.23 -32.89 -22.10
CA ASP A 415 54.29 -31.98 -21.68
C ASP A 415 55.57 -32.77 -21.42
N THR A 416 56.50 -32.61 -22.36
CA THR A 416 57.86 -33.17 -22.32
C THR A 416 58.92 -32.09 -22.11
N GLY A 417 58.50 -30.81 -22.05
CA GLY A 417 59.37 -29.64 -22.15
C GLY A 417 59.73 -29.22 -23.59
N ASN A 418 59.35 -30.01 -24.62
CA ASN A 418 59.53 -29.66 -26.03
C ASN A 418 58.20 -29.31 -26.71
N VAL A 419 57.86 -28.02 -26.66
CA VAL A 419 56.59 -27.46 -27.19
C VAL A 419 56.32 -27.86 -28.65
N THR A 420 57.35 -28.01 -29.49
CA THR A 420 57.13 -28.33 -30.92
C THR A 420 56.66 -29.77 -31.09
N GLU A 421 57.30 -30.71 -30.38
CA GLU A 421 56.93 -32.12 -30.42
C GLU A 421 55.61 -32.38 -29.71
N ASP A 422 55.36 -31.69 -28.60
CA ASP A 422 54.13 -31.81 -27.82
C ASP A 422 52.90 -31.32 -28.60
N ASN A 423 53.03 -30.22 -29.35
CA ASN A 423 51.96 -29.76 -30.24
C ASN A 423 51.70 -30.75 -31.38
N ALA A 424 52.76 -31.33 -31.97
CA ALA A 424 52.61 -32.34 -33.01
C ALA A 424 51.94 -33.62 -32.46
N TRP A 425 52.29 -34.02 -31.24
CA TRP A 425 51.69 -35.16 -30.55
C TRP A 425 50.20 -34.91 -30.26
N ALA A 426 49.83 -33.73 -29.75
CA ALA A 426 48.44 -33.38 -29.47
C ALA A 426 47.58 -33.41 -30.75
N VAL A 427 48.11 -32.91 -31.88
CA VAL A 427 47.41 -32.96 -33.18
C VAL A 427 47.23 -34.40 -33.65
N ALA A 428 48.22 -35.27 -33.47
CA ALA A 428 48.12 -36.68 -33.84
C ALA A 428 47.07 -37.45 -33.01
N HIS A 429 46.74 -36.96 -31.81
CA HIS A 429 45.83 -37.61 -30.86
C HIS A 429 44.49 -36.88 -30.64
N ALA A 430 44.19 -35.84 -31.44
CA ALA A 430 43.04 -34.95 -31.26
C ALA A 430 41.66 -35.64 -31.31
N GLU A 431 41.56 -36.85 -31.87
CA GLU A 431 40.29 -37.61 -32.01
C GLU A 431 40.27 -38.91 -31.20
N THR A 432 41.18 -39.04 -30.23
CA THR A 432 41.36 -40.27 -29.45
C THR A 432 40.24 -40.47 -28.41
N GLY A 433 39.57 -39.39 -28.02
CA GLY A 433 38.46 -39.43 -27.08
C GLY A 433 38.86 -39.88 -25.68
N LYS A 434 37.96 -40.58 -24.99
CA LYS A 434 38.14 -41.01 -23.59
C LYS A 434 39.22 -42.08 -23.36
N SER A 435 39.78 -42.67 -24.42
CA SER A 435 40.69 -43.82 -24.34
C SER A 435 41.94 -43.60 -25.19
N LEU A 436 43.05 -43.27 -24.54
CA LEU A 436 44.33 -42.93 -25.17
C LEU A 436 45.33 -44.11 -25.10
N PRO A 437 45.54 -44.86 -26.21
CA PRO A 437 46.60 -45.85 -26.27
C PRO A 437 47.96 -45.16 -26.37
N LEU A 438 48.90 -45.58 -25.53
CA LEU A 438 50.25 -45.06 -25.44
C LEU A 438 51.27 -46.17 -25.65
N THR A 439 52.35 -45.81 -26.34
CA THR A 439 53.53 -46.65 -26.62
C THR A 439 54.80 -45.86 -26.33
N VAL A 440 55.97 -46.51 -26.40
CA VAL A 440 57.28 -45.83 -26.24
C VAL A 440 57.41 -44.60 -27.15
N ASN A 441 56.82 -44.62 -28.35
CA ASN A 441 56.90 -43.49 -29.29
C ASN A 441 56.21 -42.22 -28.75
N ASP A 442 55.24 -42.39 -27.86
CA ASP A 442 54.46 -41.29 -27.28
C ASP A 442 55.22 -40.57 -26.16
N LEU A 443 56.33 -41.15 -25.68
CA LEU A 443 57.21 -40.51 -24.69
C LEU A 443 58.21 -39.52 -25.32
N GLY A 444 58.35 -39.54 -26.65
CA GLY A 444 59.31 -38.72 -27.39
C GLY A 444 60.67 -39.41 -27.61
N PRO A 445 61.50 -38.92 -28.55
CA PRO A 445 62.74 -39.58 -28.95
C PRO A 445 63.84 -39.54 -27.88
N ASP A 446 63.78 -38.61 -26.92
CA ASP A 446 64.78 -38.43 -25.86
C ASP A 446 64.28 -38.85 -24.46
N TYR A 447 63.20 -39.64 -24.40
CA TYR A 447 62.52 -40.00 -23.14
C TYR A 447 63.43 -40.61 -22.08
N MET A 448 64.49 -41.32 -22.48
CA MET A 448 65.49 -41.92 -21.58
C MET A 448 66.31 -40.88 -20.80
N ASN A 449 66.38 -39.63 -21.28
CA ASN A 449 67.11 -38.53 -20.65
C ASN A 449 66.17 -37.47 -20.03
N MET A 450 64.86 -37.67 -20.13
CA MET A 450 63.85 -36.76 -19.59
C MET A 450 63.57 -37.05 -18.12
N THR A 451 63.15 -36.02 -17.38
CA THR A 451 62.78 -36.13 -15.96
C THR A 451 61.34 -36.61 -15.73
N GLY A 452 60.53 -36.65 -16.79
CA GLY A 452 59.18 -37.20 -16.82
C GLY A 452 58.40 -36.76 -18.05
N CYS A 453 57.37 -37.51 -18.41
CA CYS A 453 56.43 -37.16 -19.49
C CYS A 453 55.03 -37.04 -18.90
N LYS A 454 54.44 -35.83 -18.96
CA LYS A 454 53.11 -35.56 -18.40
C LYS A 454 52.05 -35.63 -19.49
N PHE A 455 51.05 -36.48 -19.30
CA PHE A 455 49.86 -36.53 -20.16
C PHE A 455 48.70 -35.88 -19.43
N ILE A 456 48.06 -34.91 -20.08
CA ILE A 456 47.04 -34.05 -19.50
C ILE A 456 45.76 -34.27 -20.29
N ALA A 457 44.69 -34.66 -19.58
CA ALA A 457 43.34 -34.66 -20.13
C ALA A 457 42.62 -33.40 -19.69
N ARG A 458 42.09 -32.65 -20.65
CA ARG A 458 41.12 -31.58 -20.43
C ARG A 458 39.77 -32.07 -20.94
N VAL A 459 38.75 -32.00 -20.10
CA VAL A 459 37.44 -32.59 -20.39
C VAL A 459 36.34 -31.57 -20.17
N LEU A 460 35.45 -31.49 -21.15
CA LEU A 460 34.25 -30.67 -21.12
C LEU A 460 33.01 -31.59 -20.96
N LEU A 461 32.13 -31.25 -20.02
CA LEU A 461 30.82 -31.86 -19.85
C LEU A 461 29.73 -30.81 -20.10
N ARG A 462 28.81 -31.09 -21.04
CA ARG A 462 27.86 -30.10 -21.57
C ARG A 462 26.51 -30.13 -20.84
N ASP A 463 26.25 -29.13 -19.99
CA ASP A 463 25.01 -29.02 -19.20
C ASP A 463 23.94 -28.09 -19.83
N GLY A 464 24.22 -27.53 -21.01
CA GLY A 464 23.25 -26.68 -21.75
C GLY A 464 23.02 -25.27 -21.18
N GLN A 465 23.36 -25.03 -19.91
CA GLN A 465 23.40 -23.68 -19.30
C GLN A 465 24.83 -23.23 -19.00
N ASN A 466 25.58 -24.01 -18.22
CA ASN A 466 26.99 -23.77 -17.91
C ASN A 466 27.77 -25.07 -18.09
N ASN A 467 28.63 -25.16 -19.10
CA ASN A 467 29.44 -26.37 -19.27
C ASN A 467 30.43 -26.52 -18.11
N TYR A 468 30.62 -27.75 -17.65
CA TYR A 468 31.65 -28.08 -16.68
C TYR A 468 32.94 -28.37 -17.43
N GLU A 469 34.03 -27.83 -16.94
CA GLU A 469 35.36 -28.07 -17.49
C GLU A 469 36.32 -28.39 -16.36
N THR A 470 37.07 -29.47 -16.53
CA THR A 470 38.08 -29.88 -15.57
C THR A 470 39.27 -30.49 -16.29
N MET A 471 40.37 -30.61 -15.58
CA MET A 471 41.57 -31.25 -16.11
C MET A 471 42.21 -32.13 -15.04
N ASN A 472 42.77 -33.24 -15.48
CA ASN A 472 43.61 -34.10 -14.66
C ASN A 472 44.82 -34.54 -15.49
N TYR A 473 45.86 -35.02 -14.83
CA TYR A 473 47.07 -35.44 -15.50
C TYR A 473 47.73 -36.61 -14.78
N ILE A 474 48.52 -37.34 -15.56
CA ILE A 474 49.42 -38.37 -15.06
C ILE A 474 50.82 -38.08 -15.58
N THR A 475 51.83 -38.54 -14.85
CA THR A 475 53.24 -38.39 -15.23
C THR A 475 53.89 -39.77 -15.22
N PHE A 476 54.60 -40.10 -16.30
CA PHE A 476 55.45 -41.28 -16.40
C PHE A 476 56.92 -40.94 -16.26
#